data_AF-A0A7S3WY19-F1
#
_entry.id   AF-A0A7S3WY19-F1
#
_cell.length_a   1.000
_cell.length_b   1.000
_cell.length_c   1.000
_cell.angle_alpha   90.00
_cell.angle_beta   90.00
_cell.angle_gamma   90.00
#
_symmetry.space_group_name_H-M   'P 1'
#
loop_
_entity.id
_entity.type
_entity.pdbx_description
1 polymer ?
#
loop_
_entity_poly.entity_id
_entity_poly.type
_entity_poly.pdbx_seq_one_letter_code
_entity_poly.pdbx_strand_id
1 'polypeptide(L)'
;ARWMGVLALLALLLSAAGGVLLPLGHRARVVRRYTMSLPTQADPIDDRDALELHRRLSNRAALSDPFGRALSEGLDVCSQAIRLYGVEGVITSFNGGKDAVAILHLMRAALAAYCQKAGLPQAR
;
A
#
# COMPACT_ATOMS: atom_id res chain seq x y z
N ALA A 1 -13.78 18.75 -53.92
CA ALA A 1 -14.18 17.56 -53.16
C ALA A 1 -13.32 17.37 -51.88
N ARG A 2 -13.33 18.33 -50.96
CA ARG A 2 -12.65 18.23 -49.64
C ARG A 2 -13.39 18.89 -48.47
N TRP A 3 -14.64 19.30 -48.71
CA TRP A 3 -15.51 19.97 -47.73
C TRP A 3 -16.76 19.16 -47.35
N MET A 4 -17.04 18.05 -48.06
CA MET A 4 -18.18 17.17 -47.74
C MET A 4 -17.88 16.18 -46.60
N GLY A 5 -16.61 15.94 -46.26
CA GLY A 5 -16.23 15.03 -45.17
C GLY A 5 -16.34 15.63 -43.77
N VAL A 6 -16.20 16.96 -43.63
CA VAL A 6 -16.27 17.64 -42.33
C VAL A 6 -17.71 17.79 -41.85
N LEU A 7 -18.67 17.97 -42.77
CA LEU A 7 -20.09 18.05 -42.44
C LEU A 7 -20.69 16.69 -42.04
N ALA A 8 -20.18 15.59 -42.59
CA ALA A 8 -20.60 14.24 -42.19
C ALA A 8 -20.12 13.87 -40.77
N LEU A 9 -18.95 14.36 -40.35
CA LEU A 9 -18.41 14.12 -39.01
C LEU A 9 -19.16 14.92 -37.92
N LEU A 10 -19.63 16.13 -38.24
CA LEU A 10 -20.44 16.93 -37.32
C LEU A 10 -21.87 16.40 -37.18
N ALA A 11 -22.45 15.81 -38.23
CA ALA A 11 -23.75 15.12 -38.14
C ALA A 11 -23.69 13.86 -37.26
N LEU A 12 -22.56 13.13 -37.25
CA LEU A 12 -22.38 11.95 -36.39
C LEU A 12 -22.23 12.31 -34.90
N LEU A 13 -21.70 13.49 -34.58
CA LEU A 13 -21.54 13.96 -33.21
C LEU A 13 -22.83 14.56 -32.61
N LEU A 14 -23.80 14.97 -33.45
CA LEU A 14 -25.10 15.49 -32.98
C LEU A 14 -26.19 14.41 -32.81
N SER A 15 -26.03 13.20 -33.35
CA SER A 15 -26.96 12.08 -33.08
C SER A 15 -26.66 11.31 -31.78
N ALA A 16 -25.57 11.62 -31.08
CA ALA A 16 -25.28 11.05 -29.75
C ALA A 16 -26.01 11.76 -28.59
N ALA A 17 -26.83 12.77 -28.88
CA ALA A 17 -27.60 13.54 -27.90
C ALA A 17 -29.10 13.13 -27.83
N GLY A 18 -29.50 12.03 -28.47
CA GLY A 18 -30.90 11.60 -28.60
C GLY A 18 -31.26 10.35 -27.80
N GLY A 19 -31.52 10.51 -26.50
CA GLY A 19 -32.49 9.77 -25.69
C GLY A 19 -32.49 8.23 -25.67
N VAL A 20 -32.12 7.66 -24.52
CA VAL A 20 -32.96 6.65 -23.85
C VAL A 20 -33.03 7.00 -22.36
N LEU A 21 -34.20 7.47 -21.95
CA LEU A 21 -34.59 7.68 -20.57
C LEU A 21 -34.78 6.30 -19.91
N LEU A 22 -33.71 5.73 -19.37
CA LEU A 22 -33.80 4.53 -18.53
C LEU A 22 -34.44 4.91 -17.19
N PRO A 23 -35.41 4.14 -16.68
CA PRO A 23 -36.00 4.43 -15.38
C PRO A 23 -34.91 4.32 -14.30
N LEU A 24 -34.80 5.38 -13.51
CA LEU A 24 -34.01 5.47 -12.28
C LEU A 24 -34.56 4.47 -11.26
N GLY A 25 -34.28 3.19 -11.46
CA GLY A 25 -34.36 2.17 -10.44
C GLY A 25 -33.25 2.42 -9.43
N HIS A 26 -33.51 3.30 -8.45
CA HIS A 26 -32.70 3.42 -7.25
C HIS A 26 -32.78 2.10 -6.46
N ARG A 27 -32.05 1.08 -6.92
CA ARG A 27 -31.53 0.09 -5.99
C ARG A 27 -30.38 0.76 -5.30
N ALA A 28 -30.71 1.47 -4.22
CA ALA A 28 -29.77 1.78 -3.17
C ALA A 28 -29.08 0.45 -2.82
N ARG A 29 -27.90 0.23 -3.39
CA ARG A 29 -27.01 -0.80 -2.92
C ARG A 29 -26.69 -0.33 -1.53
N VAL A 30 -27.34 -0.95 -0.54
CA VAL A 30 -26.98 -0.80 0.87
C VAL A 30 -25.49 -1.05 0.89
N VAL A 31 -24.70 0.03 0.99
CA VAL A 31 -23.31 -0.06 1.38
C VAL A 31 -23.44 -0.73 2.73
N ARG A 32 -23.13 -2.03 2.78
CA ARG A 32 -22.97 -2.72 4.06
C ARG A 32 -21.99 -1.84 4.79
N ARG A 33 -22.50 -1.16 5.81
CA ARG A 33 -21.68 -0.58 6.86
C ARG A 33 -20.89 -1.78 7.33
N TYR A 34 -19.63 -1.88 6.92
CA TYR A 34 -18.68 -2.66 7.67
C TYR A 34 -18.67 -1.95 9.00
N THR A 35 -19.52 -2.41 9.93
CA THR A 35 -19.18 -2.31 11.33
C THR A 35 -17.80 -2.94 11.37
N MET A 36 -16.76 -2.10 11.45
CA MET A 36 -15.46 -2.52 11.90
C MET A 36 -15.79 -3.26 13.19
N SER A 37 -15.80 -4.59 13.15
CA SER A 37 -15.61 -5.37 14.36
C SER A 37 -14.36 -4.77 14.95
N LEU A 38 -14.46 -4.28 16.18
CA LEU A 38 -13.29 -3.94 17.00
C LEU A 38 -12.22 -4.97 16.65
N PRO A 39 -11.01 -4.55 16.25
CA PRO A 39 -9.98 -5.50 15.89
C PRO A 39 -9.96 -6.53 17.01
N THR A 40 -10.30 -7.79 16.67
CA THR A 40 -10.06 -8.94 17.55
C THR A 40 -8.66 -8.70 18.04
N GLN A 41 -8.53 -8.39 19.34
CA GLN A 41 -7.32 -7.87 19.97
C GLN A 41 -6.15 -8.54 19.28
N ALA A 42 -5.50 -7.82 18.35
CA ALA A 42 -4.37 -8.39 17.64
C ALA A 42 -3.44 -8.80 18.77
N ASP A 43 -3.03 -10.08 18.79
CA ASP A 43 -2.05 -10.54 19.78
C ASP A 43 -0.99 -9.44 19.87
N PRO A 44 -0.67 -8.96 21.08
CA PRO A 44 0.22 -7.81 21.24
C PRO A 44 1.44 -8.09 20.38
N ILE A 45 1.61 -7.26 19.35
CA ILE A 45 2.65 -7.45 18.35
C ILE A 45 3.94 -7.29 19.14
N ASP A 46 4.55 -8.41 19.53
CA ASP A 46 5.70 -8.39 20.41
C ASP A 46 6.83 -7.68 19.68
N ASP A 47 7.27 -6.54 20.19
CA ASP A 47 8.39 -5.81 19.63
C ASP A 47 9.67 -6.66 19.55
N ARG A 48 9.81 -7.67 20.42
CA ARG A 48 10.88 -8.67 20.32
C ARG A 48 10.76 -9.50 19.06
N ASP A 49 9.55 -9.83 18.61
CA ASP A 49 9.31 -10.52 17.33
C ASP A 49 9.77 -9.63 16.17
N ALA A 50 9.50 -8.32 16.21
CA ALA A 50 9.92 -7.41 15.14
C ALA A 50 11.44 -7.23 15.05
N LEU A 51 12.14 -7.14 16.18
CA LEU A 51 13.60 -7.05 16.19
C LEU A 51 14.25 -8.38 15.77
N GLU A 52 13.71 -9.52 16.21
CA GLU A 52 14.16 -10.84 15.77
C GLU A 52 13.92 -11.04 14.27
N LEU A 53 12.79 -10.56 13.75
CA LEU A 53 12.51 -10.51 12.32
C LEU A 53 13.57 -9.70 11.58
N HIS A 54 13.96 -8.52 12.09
CA HIS A 54 15.05 -7.73 11.49
C HIS A 54 16.36 -8.51 11.43
N ARG A 55 16.73 -9.20 12.50
CA ARG A 55 17.94 -10.04 12.55
C ARG A 55 17.89 -11.15 11.50
N ARG A 56 16.77 -11.86 11.39
CA ARG A 56 16.57 -12.94 10.40
C ARG A 56 16.65 -12.42 8.97
N LEU A 57 15.98 -11.29 8.69
CA LEU A 57 16.01 -10.67 7.37
C LEU A 57 17.41 -10.17 7.02
N SER A 58 18.13 -9.55 7.95
CA SER A 58 19.51 -9.09 7.75
C SER A 58 20.46 -10.25 7.47
N ASN A 59 20.36 -11.34 8.23
CA ASN A 59 21.15 -12.55 7.98
C ASN A 59 20.85 -13.15 6.60
N ARG A 60 19.57 -13.13 6.17
CA ARG A 60 19.19 -13.62 4.84
C ARG A 60 19.66 -12.69 3.72
N ALA A 61 19.63 -11.38 3.96
CA ALA A 61 20.09 -10.35 3.03
C ALA A 61 21.61 -10.37 2.82
N ALA A 62 22.38 -10.90 3.79
CA ALA A 62 23.82 -11.10 3.65
C ALA A 62 24.21 -12.13 2.58
N LEU A 63 23.27 -12.96 2.11
CA LEU A 63 23.51 -13.86 0.99
C LEU A 63 23.50 -13.08 -0.33
N SER A 64 24.51 -13.30 -1.17
CA SER A 64 24.68 -12.59 -2.45
C SER A 64 23.81 -13.14 -3.60
N ASP A 65 22.71 -13.82 -3.29
CA ASP A 65 21.77 -14.33 -4.28
C ASP A 65 20.70 -13.27 -4.64
N PRO A 66 19.91 -13.46 -5.73
CA PRO A 66 18.94 -12.45 -6.16
C PRO A 66 17.95 -12.04 -5.06
N PHE A 67 17.51 -12.99 -4.25
CA PHE A 67 16.58 -12.71 -3.16
C PHE A 67 17.23 -11.96 -2.00
N GLY A 68 18.47 -12.30 -1.63
CA GLY A 68 19.23 -11.60 -0.61
C GLY A 68 19.51 -10.14 -0.98
N ARG A 69 19.86 -9.87 -2.25
CA ARG A 69 19.98 -8.49 -2.75
C ARG A 69 18.67 -7.72 -2.65
N ALA A 70 17.56 -8.29 -3.11
CA ALA A 70 16.25 -7.66 -3.03
C ALA A 70 15.82 -7.36 -1.58
N LEU A 71 16.13 -8.27 -0.64
CA LEU A 71 15.88 -8.05 0.79
C LEU A 71 16.76 -6.93 1.34
N SER A 72 18.05 -6.89 0.97
CA SER A 72 18.98 -5.84 1.39
C SER A 72 18.48 -4.47 0.92
N GLU A 73 18.12 -4.35 -0.36
CA GLU A 73 17.61 -3.11 -0.94
C GLU A 73 16.29 -2.68 -0.29
N GLY A 74 15.35 -3.61 -0.09
CA GLY A 74 14.07 -3.31 0.54
C GLY A 74 14.22 -2.86 2.00
N LEU A 75 15.07 -3.54 2.78
CA LEU A 75 15.38 -3.14 4.15
C LEU A 75 16.06 -1.78 4.22
N ASP A 76 17.00 -1.51 3.32
CA ASP A 76 17.68 -0.21 3.27
C ASP A 76 16.68 0.90 2.96
N VAL A 77 15.84 0.76 1.93
CA VAL A 77 14.81 1.76 1.60
C VAL A 77 13.91 2.08 2.81
N CYS A 78 13.46 1.05 3.53
CA CYS A 78 12.65 1.22 4.74
C CYS A 78 13.43 1.97 5.84
N SER A 79 14.69 1.58 6.06
CA SER A 79 15.55 2.23 7.05
C SER A 79 15.87 3.69 6.69
N GLN A 80 16.11 3.98 5.41
CA GLN A 80 16.38 5.32 4.90
C GLN A 80 15.14 6.21 5.04
N ALA A 81 13.95 5.68 4.74
CA ALA A 81 12.70 6.43 4.90
C ALA A 81 12.51 6.90 6.35
N ILE A 82 12.67 5.99 7.32
CA ILE A 82 12.58 6.33 8.75
C ILE A 82 13.67 7.34 9.15
N ARG A 83 14.90 7.17 8.65
CA ARG A 83 16.02 8.08 8.94
C ARG A 83 15.76 9.50 8.42
N LEU A 84 15.17 9.63 7.23
CA LEU A 84 14.96 10.92 6.56
C LEU A 84 13.73 11.66 7.08
N TYR A 85 12.63 10.94 7.30
CA TYR A 85 11.33 11.55 7.63
C TYR A 85 10.94 11.39 9.11
N GLY A 86 11.67 10.59 9.88
CA GLY A 86 11.32 10.23 11.25
C GLY A 86 10.20 9.19 11.30
N VAL A 87 9.99 8.59 12.48
CA VAL A 87 8.99 7.53 12.69
C VAL A 87 7.56 8.01 12.42
N GLU A 88 7.23 9.23 12.81
CA GLU A 88 5.90 9.85 12.59
C GLU A 88 5.70 10.34 11.15
N GLY A 89 6.79 10.48 10.38
CA GLY A 89 6.76 10.99 9.01
C GLY A 89 6.60 9.92 7.93
N VAL A 90 6.55 8.64 8.31
CA VAL A 90 6.43 7.51 7.36
C VAL A 90 5.12 6.77 7.59
N ILE A 91 4.30 6.69 6.56
CA ILE A 91 3.03 5.97 6.57
C ILE A 91 3.04 4.91 5.45
N THR A 92 2.73 3.66 5.78
CA THR A 92 2.58 2.58 4.80
C THR A 92 1.13 2.46 4.36
N SER A 93 0.85 2.63 3.07
CA SER A 93 -0.46 2.28 2.50
C SER A 93 -0.62 0.76 2.46
N PHE A 94 -1.70 0.24 3.06
CA PHE A 94 -1.90 -1.20 3.24
C PHE A 94 -3.25 -1.65 2.68
N ASN A 95 -3.21 -2.49 1.64
CA ASN A 95 -4.40 -3.07 1.02
C ASN A 95 -4.55 -4.58 1.28
N GLY A 96 -3.67 -5.19 2.08
CA GLY A 96 -3.67 -6.62 2.37
C GLY A 96 -3.13 -7.51 1.24
N GLY A 97 -2.71 -6.94 0.11
CA GLY A 97 -2.05 -7.68 -0.97
C GLY A 97 -0.66 -8.17 -0.54
N LYS A 98 -0.17 -9.21 -1.23
CA LYS A 98 1.14 -9.84 -0.91
C LYS A 98 2.29 -8.83 -0.83
N ASP A 99 2.31 -7.84 -1.73
CA ASP A 99 3.39 -6.86 -1.81
C ASP A 99 3.30 -5.85 -0.66
N ALA A 100 2.07 -5.42 -0.30
CA ALA A 100 1.83 -4.57 0.85
C ALA A 100 2.19 -5.28 2.16
N VAL A 101 1.92 -6.58 2.26
CA VAL A 101 2.31 -7.41 3.42
C VAL A 101 3.83 -7.54 3.50
N ALA A 102 4.53 -7.76 2.39
CA ALA A 102 5.99 -7.78 2.38
C ALA A 102 6.58 -6.46 2.86
N ILE A 103 6.09 -5.33 2.35
CA ILE A 103 6.52 -3.98 2.78
C ILE A 103 6.21 -3.75 4.26
N LEU A 104 5.04 -4.17 4.74
CA LEU A 104 4.69 -4.06 6.16
C LEU A 104 5.72 -4.77 7.06
N HIS A 105 6.12 -6.00 6.71
CA HIS A 105 7.11 -6.73 7.49
C HIS A 105 8.52 -6.12 7.42
N LEU A 106 8.93 -5.62 6.25
CA LEU A 106 10.19 -4.89 6.10
C LEU A 106 10.21 -3.61 6.94
N MET A 107 9.13 -2.83 6.91
CA MET A 107 8.98 -1.61 7.71
C MET A 107 8.94 -1.90 9.21
N ARG A 108 8.20 -2.94 9.65
CA ARG A 108 8.20 -3.39 11.05
C ARG A 108 9.61 -3.72 11.54
N ALA A 109 10.37 -4.48 10.75
CA ALA A 109 11.74 -4.85 11.06
C ALA A 109 12.67 -3.61 11.10
N ALA A 110 12.58 -2.73 10.11
CA ALA A 110 13.38 -1.51 10.04
C ALA A 110 13.09 -0.56 11.21
N LEU A 111 11.81 -0.40 11.58
CA LEU A 111 11.39 0.42 12.72
C LEU A 111 11.91 -0.13 14.04
N ALA A 112 11.78 -1.44 14.29
CA ALA A 112 12.29 -2.05 15.51
C ALA A 112 13.80 -1.87 15.66
N ALA A 113 14.55 -2.03 14.57
CA ALA A 113 16.00 -1.80 14.55
C ALA A 113 16.37 -0.33 14.76
N TYR A 114 15.61 0.59 14.18
CA TYR A 114 15.78 2.03 14.39
C TYR A 114 15.54 2.41 15.86
N CYS A 115 14.42 1.98 16.44
CA CYS A 115 14.11 2.27 17.84
C CYS A 115 15.17 1.70 18.78
N GLN A 116 15.63 0.46 18.55
CA GLN A 116 16.72 -0.12 19.32
C GLN A 116 18.00 0.74 19.25
N LYS A 117 18.40 1.15 18.04
CA LYS A 117 19.61 1.99 17.84
C LYS A 117 19.47 3.37 18.48
N ALA A 118 18.26 3.93 18.46
CA ALA A 118 17.98 5.25 19.02
C ALA A 118 17.67 5.23 20.53
N GLY A 119 17.61 4.06 21.17
CA GLY A 119 17.17 3.92 22.56
C GLY A 119 15.71 4.32 22.79
N LEU A 120 14.89 4.31 21.73
CA LEU A 120 13.48 4.64 21.82
C LEU A 120 12.68 3.41 22.27
N PRO A 121 11.53 3.63 22.95
CA PRO A 121 10.57 2.56 23.18
C PRO A 121 10.19 1.92 21.84
N GLN A 122 10.08 0.59 21.84
CA GLN A 122 9.55 -0.12 20.68
C GLN A 122 8.04 0.15 20.58
N ALA A 123 7.51 0.16 19.34
CA ALA A 123 6.18 0.66 19.06
C ALA A 123 5.13 -0.45 19.30
N ARG A 124 4.29 -0.26 20.34
CA ARG A 124 3.21 -1.17 20.72
C ARG A 124 2.17 -1.42 19.63
#